data_AF-A0A3B9PNE6-F1
#
_entry.id   AF-A0A3B9PNE6-F1
#
_cell.length_a   1.000
_cell.length_b   1.000
_cell.length_c   1.000
_cell.angle_alpha   90.00
_cell.angle_beta   90.00
_cell.angle_gamma   90.00
#
_symmetry.space_group_name_H-M   'P 1'
#
loop_
_entity.id
_entity.type
_entity.pdbx_description
1 polymer ?
#
loop_
_entity_poly.entity_id
_entity_poly.type
_entity_poly.pdbx_seq_one_letter_code
_entity_poly.pdbx_strand_id
1 'polypeptide(L)'
;LDGGDTWQGSGTALWTNAQDMVDACKLLGVDVMTLHWESTYGADRVKEIEEKDFAGKIDIVAQNVKTTDFEDPVFKPYVIRNINGVPVAIVGQAFPYTPIANPRWQTPDWSFGIRDEDMQQAVDAARAEGAQVVV
;
A
#
# COMPACT_ATOMS: atom_id res chain seq x y z
N LEU A 1 -0.63 -6.86 10.13
CA LEU A 1 -1.26 -6.36 8.89
C LEU A 1 -2.10 -5.15 9.23
N ASP A 2 -2.04 -4.12 8.41
CA ASP A 2 -2.91 -2.94 8.46
C ASP A 2 -3.67 -2.84 7.13
N GLY A 3 -4.99 -2.63 7.18
CA GLY A 3 -5.87 -2.59 6.01
C GLY A 3 -5.84 -1.25 5.24
N GLY A 4 -5.09 -0.26 5.73
CA GLY A 4 -5.16 1.13 5.25
C GLY A 4 -6.21 1.93 6.03
N ASP A 5 -6.37 3.20 5.67
CA ASP A 5 -7.20 4.18 6.39
C ASP A 5 -6.72 4.48 7.82
N THR A 6 -5.42 4.44 8.02
CA THR A 6 -4.76 4.62 9.32
C THR A 6 -4.18 6.02 9.48
N TRP A 7 -3.64 6.62 8.41
CA TRP A 7 -2.84 7.85 8.56
C TRP A 7 -3.66 9.13 8.70
N GLN A 8 -4.98 9.06 8.51
CA GLN A 8 -5.86 10.23 8.42
C GLN A 8 -6.96 10.17 9.49
N GLY A 9 -7.57 11.33 9.80
CA GLY A 9 -8.86 11.40 10.49
C GLY A 9 -8.78 11.91 11.93
N SER A 10 -7.57 12.23 12.40
CA SER A 10 -7.33 12.80 13.73
C SER A 10 -6.68 14.19 13.66
N GLY A 11 -6.79 14.95 14.75
CA GLY A 11 -6.13 16.25 14.86
C GLY A 11 -4.60 16.14 14.83
N THR A 12 -4.04 15.11 15.45
CA THR A 12 -2.60 14.86 15.48
C THR A 12 -2.07 14.45 14.10
N ALA A 13 -2.83 13.67 13.34
CA ALA A 13 -2.52 13.33 11.96
C ALA A 13 -2.50 14.54 11.02
N LEU A 14 -3.38 15.51 11.26
CA LEU A 14 -3.37 16.79 10.53
C LEU A 14 -2.15 17.64 10.91
N TRP A 15 -1.87 17.80 12.20
CA TRP A 15 -0.78 18.67 12.68
C TRP A 15 0.61 18.15 12.35
N THR A 16 0.75 16.83 12.19
CA THR A 16 2.05 16.18 11.98
C THR A 16 2.24 15.68 10.55
N ASN A 17 1.32 15.98 9.63
CA ASN A 17 1.36 15.48 8.25
C ASN A 17 1.53 13.95 8.21
N ALA A 18 0.60 13.26 8.89
CA ALA A 18 0.56 11.81 9.14
C ALA A 18 1.63 11.21 10.06
N GLN A 19 2.66 11.97 10.47
CA GLN A 19 3.84 11.37 11.13
C GLN A 19 3.50 10.67 12.45
N ASP A 20 2.53 11.16 13.22
CA ASP A 20 2.10 10.51 14.46
C ASP A 20 1.58 9.08 14.23
N MET A 21 0.79 8.88 13.19
CA MET A 21 0.24 7.58 12.81
C MET A 21 1.30 6.69 12.17
N VAL A 22 2.21 7.25 11.37
CA VAL A 22 3.39 6.54 10.84
C VAL A 22 4.26 6.01 11.98
N ASP A 23 4.49 6.82 13.01
CA ASP A 23 5.25 6.41 14.20
C ASP A 23 4.47 5.38 15.02
N ALA A 24 3.16 5.50 15.13
CA ALA A 24 2.30 4.51 15.77
C ALA A 24 2.35 3.14 15.06
N CYS A 25 2.30 3.09 13.72
CA CYS A 25 2.44 1.85 12.95
C CYS A 25 3.77 1.13 13.26
N LYS A 26 4.87 1.90 13.35
CA LYS A 26 6.19 1.37 13.71
C LYS A 26 6.22 0.80 15.13
N LEU A 27 5.62 1.49 16.09
CA LEU A 27 5.56 1.04 17.49
C LEU A 27 4.66 -0.17 17.70
N LEU A 28 3.56 -0.27 16.95
CA LEU A 28 2.62 -1.39 16.99
C LEU A 28 3.14 -2.64 16.26
N GLY A 29 4.22 -2.51 15.49
CA GLY A 29 4.82 -3.63 14.75
C GLY A 29 3.98 -4.05 13.53
N VAL A 30 3.43 -3.08 12.79
CA VAL A 30 2.78 -3.36 11.52
C VAL A 30 3.82 -3.86 10.51
N ASP A 31 3.64 -5.06 9.94
CA ASP A 31 4.58 -5.60 8.94
C ASP A 31 4.28 -5.18 7.49
N VAL A 32 2.99 -5.08 7.16
CA VAL A 32 2.49 -4.85 5.79
C VAL A 32 1.20 -4.05 5.86
N MET A 33 1.03 -3.10 4.94
CA MET A 33 -0.19 -2.32 4.79
C MET A 33 -0.58 -2.04 3.34
N THR A 34 -1.81 -1.57 3.12
CA THR A 34 -2.27 -1.01 1.84
C THR A 34 -2.83 0.40 2.05
N LEU A 35 -3.43 1.01 1.02
CA LEU A 35 -3.71 2.44 0.97
C LEU A 35 -5.16 2.78 0.63
N HIS A 36 -5.66 3.86 1.22
CA HIS A 36 -6.79 4.64 0.72
C HIS A 36 -6.63 6.09 1.15
N TRP A 37 -7.09 6.47 2.35
CA TRP A 37 -7.01 7.85 2.85
C TRP A 37 -5.56 8.34 3.04
N GLU A 38 -4.58 7.45 3.13
CA GLU A 38 -3.14 7.75 3.08
C GLU A 38 -2.80 8.64 1.88
N SER A 39 -3.44 8.39 0.74
CA SER A 39 -3.21 9.12 -0.51
C SER A 39 -3.58 10.60 -0.42
N THR A 40 -4.37 10.99 0.59
CA THR A 40 -4.75 12.40 0.80
C THR A 40 -3.62 13.29 1.33
N TYR A 41 -2.52 12.69 1.78
CA TYR A 41 -1.29 13.42 2.08
C TYR A 41 -0.45 13.72 0.84
N GLY A 42 -0.85 13.20 -0.32
CA GLY A 42 -0.19 13.41 -1.61
C GLY A 42 0.86 12.35 -1.92
N ALA A 43 1.06 12.09 -3.22
CA ALA A 43 1.98 11.07 -3.72
C ALA A 43 3.40 11.19 -3.13
N ASP A 44 3.95 12.41 -3.10
CA ASP A 44 5.30 12.66 -2.56
C ASP A 44 5.43 12.26 -1.09
N ARG A 45 4.40 12.54 -0.27
CA ARG A 45 4.43 12.20 1.15
C ARG A 45 4.28 10.70 1.37
N VAL A 46 3.43 10.04 0.59
CA VAL A 46 3.28 8.58 0.63
C VAL A 46 4.60 7.88 0.26
N LYS A 47 5.25 8.32 -0.83
CA LYS A 47 6.55 7.79 -1.26
C LYS A 47 7.66 8.11 -0.26
N GLU A 48 7.67 9.29 0.34
CA GLU A 48 8.62 9.62 1.41
C GLU A 48 8.51 8.64 2.59
N ILE A 49 7.30 8.37 3.06
CA ILE A 49 7.07 7.45 4.18
C ILE A 49 7.49 6.03 3.80
N GLU A 50 7.11 5.56 2.61
CA GLU A 50 7.51 4.24 2.09
C GLU A 50 9.04 4.08 2.03
N GLU A 51 9.72 5.06 1.44
CA GLU A 51 11.15 4.99 1.11
C GLU A 51 12.07 5.34 2.29
N LYS A 52 11.56 6.04 3.32
CA LYS A 52 12.35 6.45 4.48
C LYS A 52 11.85 5.83 5.77
N ASP A 53 10.65 6.20 6.21
CA ASP A 53 10.12 5.81 7.53
C ASP A 53 9.91 4.30 7.64
N PHE A 54 9.38 3.70 6.58
CA PHE A 54 8.98 2.30 6.52
C PHE A 54 10.03 1.40 5.87
N ALA A 55 11.08 1.96 5.27
CA ALA A 55 12.13 1.21 4.60
C ALA A 55 12.68 0.08 5.47
N GLY A 56 12.56 -1.15 4.97
CA GLY A 56 13.02 -2.37 5.62
C GLY A 56 12.26 -2.77 6.89
N LYS A 57 11.13 -2.11 7.21
CA LYS A 57 10.33 -2.36 8.41
C LYS A 57 8.87 -2.69 8.08
N ILE A 58 8.25 -1.89 7.23
CA ILE A 58 6.84 -2.03 6.83
C ILE A 58 6.78 -2.00 5.31
N ASP A 59 6.15 -2.98 4.68
CA ASP A 59 5.92 -2.96 3.23
C ASP A 59 4.55 -2.35 2.92
N ILE A 60 4.52 -1.36 2.03
CA ILE A 60 3.27 -0.90 1.40
C ILE A 60 3.06 -1.75 0.13
N VAL A 61 1.90 -2.41 0.05
CA VAL A 61 1.54 -3.25 -1.11
C VAL A 61 0.24 -2.75 -1.74
N ALA A 62 0.23 -2.67 -3.07
CA ALA A 62 -0.96 -2.40 -3.87
C ALA A 62 -0.74 -2.82 -5.33
N GLN A 63 -1.48 -3.82 -5.79
CA GLN A 63 -1.39 -4.30 -7.18
C GLN A 63 -2.04 -3.32 -8.18
N ASN A 64 -3.01 -2.53 -7.71
CA ASN A 64 -3.90 -1.75 -8.57
C ASN A 64 -3.51 -0.28 -8.75
N VAL A 65 -2.40 0.17 -8.15
CA VAL A 65 -1.91 1.55 -8.29
C VAL A 65 -0.82 1.59 -9.34
N LYS A 66 -1.08 2.29 -10.45
CA LYS A 66 -0.14 2.40 -11.57
C LYS A 66 0.05 3.85 -11.99
N THR A 67 1.17 4.19 -12.63
CA THR A 67 1.33 5.51 -13.22
C THR A 67 0.31 5.75 -14.34
N THR A 68 -0.05 7.00 -14.61
CA THR A 68 -1.04 7.34 -15.66
C THR A 68 -0.47 7.37 -17.07
N ASP A 69 0.86 7.42 -17.22
CA ASP A 69 1.54 7.55 -18.51
C ASP A 69 1.85 6.20 -19.16
N PHE A 70 2.55 5.32 -18.45
CA PHE A 70 3.01 4.01 -18.93
C PHE A 70 2.32 2.84 -18.24
N GLU A 71 1.44 3.11 -17.28
CA GLU A 71 0.83 2.08 -16.44
C GLU A 71 1.85 1.22 -15.70
N ASP A 72 2.95 1.83 -15.23
CA ASP A 72 3.94 1.15 -14.41
C ASP A 72 3.44 0.99 -12.96
N PRO A 73 3.68 -0.16 -12.29
CA PRO A 73 3.33 -0.33 -10.89
C PRO A 73 4.00 0.72 -9.99
N VAL A 74 3.22 1.40 -9.15
CA VAL A 74 3.75 2.38 -8.18
C VAL A 74 4.29 1.70 -6.91
N PHE A 75 3.60 0.64 -6.48
CA PHE A 75 3.94 -0.18 -5.32
C PHE A 75 4.14 -1.62 -5.74
N LYS A 76 4.78 -2.42 -4.87
CA LYS A 76 4.80 -3.87 -5.06
C LYS A 76 3.38 -4.42 -4.99
N PRO A 77 3.00 -5.39 -5.84
CA PRO A 77 1.67 -6.00 -5.77
C PRO A 77 1.49 -6.86 -4.52
N TYR A 78 2.57 -7.47 -4.03
CA TYR A 78 2.56 -8.35 -2.86
C TYR A 78 3.96 -8.46 -2.22
N VAL A 79 4.00 -9.11 -1.05
CA VAL A 79 5.23 -9.61 -0.43
C VAL A 79 5.04 -11.06 0.04
N ILE A 80 6.11 -11.85 0.03
CA ILE A 80 6.11 -13.20 0.62
C ILE A 80 6.81 -13.15 1.98
N ARG A 81 6.15 -13.65 3.02
CA ARG A 81 6.67 -13.77 4.38
C ARG A 81 6.66 -15.23 4.82
N ASN A 82 7.72 -15.67 5.48
CA ASN A 82 7.76 -17.00 6.08
C ASN A 82 7.12 -16.96 7.47
N ILE A 83 5.91 -17.49 7.61
CA ILE A 83 5.14 -17.51 8.86
C ILE A 83 5.10 -18.94 9.38
N ASN A 84 5.78 -19.21 10.50
CA ASN A 84 5.89 -20.55 11.08
C ASN A 84 6.38 -21.63 10.09
N GLY A 85 7.31 -21.26 9.20
CA GLY A 85 7.84 -22.16 8.17
C GLY A 85 6.97 -22.29 6.91
N VAL A 86 5.86 -21.55 6.82
CA VAL A 86 5.00 -21.50 5.64
C VAL A 86 5.26 -20.20 4.88
N PRO A 87 5.66 -20.24 3.59
CA PRO A 87 5.73 -19.05 2.76
C PRO A 87 4.30 -18.56 2.42
N VAL A 88 3.93 -17.41 2.98
CA VAL A 88 2.63 -16.75 2.81
C VAL A 88 2.83 -15.49 1.98
N ALA A 89 2.17 -15.41 0.84
CA ALA A 89 2.06 -14.16 0.09
C ALA A 89 0.93 -13.30 0.66
N ILE A 90 1.17 -11.99 0.75
CA ILE A 90 0.20 -10.99 1.17
C ILE A 90 0.04 -10.01 0.00
N VAL A 91 -1.12 -10.03 -0.65
CA VAL A 91 -1.41 -9.21 -1.84
C VAL A 91 -2.12 -7.93 -1.42
N GLY A 92 -1.65 -6.80 -1.93
CA GLY A 92 -2.23 -5.49 -1.62
C GLY A 92 -3.29 -5.05 -2.63
N GLN A 93 -4.35 -4.42 -2.15
CA GLN A 93 -5.36 -3.76 -2.97
C GLN A 93 -5.72 -2.42 -2.32
N ALA A 94 -5.25 -1.33 -2.90
CA ALA A 94 -5.65 0.00 -2.47
C ALA A 94 -7.10 0.29 -2.86
N PHE A 95 -7.77 1.23 -2.20
CA PHE A 95 -9.16 1.55 -2.55
C PHE A 95 -9.27 2.03 -4.01
N PRO A 96 -10.03 1.30 -4.87
CA PRO A 96 -10.04 1.53 -6.31
C PRO A 96 -10.50 2.92 -6.76
N TYR A 97 -11.36 3.57 -5.97
CA TYR A 97 -12.00 4.83 -6.35
C TYR A 97 -11.38 6.05 -5.66
N THR A 98 -10.15 5.92 -5.13
CA THR A 98 -9.40 7.01 -4.49
C THR A 98 -9.40 8.32 -5.32
N PRO A 99 -9.16 8.30 -6.66
CA PRO A 99 -9.19 9.53 -7.48
C PRO A 99 -10.55 10.24 -7.59
N ILE A 100 -11.65 9.54 -7.27
CA ILE A 100 -13.02 10.08 -7.30
C ILE A 100 -13.45 10.48 -5.88
N ALA A 101 -13.04 9.71 -4.87
CA ALA A 101 -13.35 9.95 -3.46
C ALA A 101 -12.55 11.12 -2.87
N ASN A 102 -11.37 11.44 -3.42
CA ASN A 102 -10.47 12.46 -2.90
C ASN A 102 -10.01 13.43 -4.01
N PRO A 103 -9.51 14.64 -3.65
CA PRO A 103 -9.03 15.60 -4.65
C PRO A 103 -7.92 15.04 -5.55
N ARG A 104 -8.21 14.94 -6.85
CA ARG A 104 -7.32 14.33 -7.87
C ARG A 104 -5.88 14.86 -7.87
N TRP A 105 -5.68 16.12 -7.50
CA TRP A 105 -4.36 16.78 -7.48
C TRP A 105 -3.40 16.21 -6.42
N GLN A 106 -3.87 15.42 -5.47
CA GLN A 106 -3.01 14.77 -4.46
C GLN A 106 -2.19 13.61 -5.06
N THR A 107 -2.76 12.91 -6.04
CA THR A 107 -2.09 11.81 -6.75
C THR A 107 -2.29 11.97 -8.27
N PRO A 108 -1.78 13.06 -8.87
CA PRO A 108 -2.13 13.45 -10.23
C PRO A 108 -1.67 12.43 -11.27
N ASP A 109 -0.55 11.75 -10.99
CA ASP A 109 0.11 10.81 -11.91
C ASP A 109 -0.19 9.34 -11.59
N TRP A 110 -1.04 9.05 -10.59
CA TRP A 110 -1.38 7.67 -10.21
C TRP A 110 -2.81 7.34 -10.63
N SER A 111 -3.03 6.16 -11.17
CA SER A 111 -4.33 5.57 -11.45
C SER A 111 -4.62 4.48 -10.44
N PHE A 112 -5.88 4.38 -10.01
CA PHE A 112 -6.40 3.36 -9.12
C PHE A 112 -7.58 2.70 -9.83
N GLY A 113 -7.81 1.42 -9.57
CA GLY A 113 -8.92 0.73 -10.22
C GLY A 113 -9.15 -0.68 -9.68
N ILE A 114 -10.26 -1.27 -10.12
CA ILE A 114 -10.48 -2.72 -10.01
C ILE A 114 -9.79 -3.33 -11.24
N ARG A 115 -8.81 -4.19 -11.00
CA ARG A 115 -7.98 -4.81 -12.03
C ARG A 115 -7.94 -6.32 -11.77
N ASP A 116 -8.99 -7.01 -12.20
CA ASP A 116 -9.17 -8.44 -11.89
C ASP A 116 -8.06 -9.31 -12.52
N GLU A 117 -7.65 -8.96 -13.75
CA GLU A 117 -6.55 -9.65 -14.43
C GLU A 117 -5.20 -9.45 -13.73
N ASP A 118 -4.88 -8.21 -13.34
CA ASP A 118 -3.64 -7.89 -12.61
C ASP A 118 -3.64 -8.56 -11.22
N MET A 119 -4.79 -8.61 -10.54
CA MET A 119 -4.95 -9.34 -9.28
C MET A 119 -4.65 -10.83 -9.47
N GLN A 120 -5.23 -11.45 -10.50
CA GLN A 120 -4.98 -12.86 -10.78
C GLN A 120 -3.51 -13.11 -11.12
N GLN A 121 -2.88 -12.24 -11.91
CA GLN A 121 -1.45 -12.32 -12.23
C GLN A 121 -0.58 -12.20 -10.97
N ALA A 122 -0.91 -11.32 -10.03
CA ALA A 122 -0.20 -11.19 -8.76
C ALA A 122 -0.30 -12.48 -7.93
N VAL A 123 -1.49 -13.07 -7.84
CA VAL A 123 -1.73 -14.35 -7.15
C VAL A 123 -0.93 -15.48 -7.80
N ASP A 124 -0.98 -15.59 -9.12
CA ASP A 124 -0.28 -16.64 -9.87
C ASP A 124 1.24 -16.51 -9.75
N ALA A 125 1.77 -15.28 -9.85
CA ALA A 125 3.18 -14.98 -9.66
C ALA A 125 3.65 -15.35 -8.25
N ALA A 126 2.89 -14.96 -7.21
CA ALA A 126 3.24 -15.29 -5.83
C ALA A 126 3.28 -16.82 -5.59
N ARG A 127 2.34 -17.56 -6.19
CA ARG A 127 2.35 -19.04 -6.13
C ARG A 127 3.53 -19.64 -6.89
N ALA A 128 3.87 -19.09 -8.06
CA ALA A 128 5.02 -19.53 -8.84
C ALA A 128 6.35 -19.29 -8.10
N GLU A 129 6.42 -18.24 -7.29
CA GLU A 129 7.55 -17.94 -6.39
C GLU A 129 7.59 -18.81 -5.12
N GLY A 130 6.63 -19.74 -4.96
CA GLY A 130 6.62 -20.73 -3.90
C GLY A 130 5.74 -20.40 -2.71
N ALA A 131 4.90 -19.36 -2.78
CA ALA A 131 3.88 -19.13 -1.77
C ALA A 131 2.91 -20.31 -1.68
N GLN A 132 2.76 -20.88 -0.49
CA GLN A 132 1.81 -21.96 -0.21
C GLN A 132 0.41 -21.40 0.09
N VAL A 133 0.37 -20.22 0.71
CA VAL A 133 -0.85 -19.48 1.03
C VAL A 133 -0.76 -18.10 0.41
N VAL A 134 -1.88 -17.61 -0.11
CA VAL A 134 -2.03 -16.24 -0.59
C VAL A 134 -3.18 -15.61 0.21
N VAL A 135 -2.90 -14.47 0.84
CA VAL A 135 -3.82 -13.66 1.63
C VAL A 135 -4.08 -12.35 0.92
#